data_AF-A0A672KTK9-F1
#
_entry.id   AF-A0A672KTK9-F1
#
_cell.length_a   1.000
_cell.length_b   1.000
_cell.length_c   1.000
_cell.angle_alpha   90.00
_cell.angle_beta   90.00
_cell.angle_gamma   90.00
#
_symmetry.space_group_name_H-M   'P 1'
#
loop_
_entity.id
_entity.type
_entity.pdbx_description
1 polymer ?
#
loop_
_entity_poly.entity_id
_entity_poly.type
_entity_poly.pdbx_seq_one_letter_code
_entity_poly.pdbx_strand_id
1 'polypeptide(L)'
;MAGTVRFFALILIACRVLLTDASFQPALVLDMAEILLENYCFPENLVGMQEAIQQAISSGEILHISDRKTLAGVLTAGVQGALNDPRLTVSYEPNYTPITPPALQSLPTEQLIRLIRNTVKLEVMDNNVGYLRIDRIIGQETVAKLGQLLHDNIWKKVAHTSAMIFDLRFSTAGEISGVPYIVSYFSDSDPLLHIDTIYERPTNTTMALWTIPNLLGERYGKRKELIVLISKRTMGAAEAVAYILKHLKRAIIVGERSAGGSVKVEKLRVGDSGFYITVPVARSVNPVTGQSWEVTGVSPSVIPDAIVLAEDAVERAHEIIAFHKDILDLVQEAGDLLEKHYTVPEVAAKVSRLLQSKLTEGLYRSVVDYESLASQLTADLQETSGDHRLHIFNCDIEPESLHNIPKIPSPEEVGFIIDALFKVEVLSGNIGYLRFDMMEDIKVLGAIGTQLIKVVWNKLVNTDTLIIDMRYNTGGYSTAIPLLCTYFFDAQPLKHLYTIFDHSKTNVTKVMTLPEVLGQRYGSQKDIYILTSHITGSAAEAFTRTMKELKRATVIGEPTIGGAISSGTYQIGNSILYASIPNQAVLSAVTGKAWSVSGVEPHIAAQASDALNVAQKIISSKRQKKKIREI
;
A
#
# COMPACT_ATOMS: atom_id res chain seq x y z
N MET A 1 -80.65 13.47 56.48
CA MET A 1 -81.28 12.13 56.37
C MET A 1 -80.99 11.62 54.97
N ALA A 2 -80.01 10.73 54.73
CA ALA A 2 -80.06 9.29 55.04
C ALA A 2 -81.40 8.68 54.57
N GLY A 3 -81.48 7.77 53.60
CA GLY A 3 -80.46 7.19 52.76
C GLY A 3 -81.12 6.42 51.62
N THR A 4 -80.51 6.49 50.45
CA THR A 4 -80.50 5.42 49.45
C THR A 4 -79.09 5.40 48.87
N VAL A 5 -78.14 5.19 49.78
CA VAL A 5 -76.83 4.62 49.45
C VAL A 5 -77.09 3.18 49.00
N ARG A 6 -76.31 2.73 48.01
CA ARG A 6 -76.16 1.35 47.52
C ARG A 6 -77.06 0.95 46.34
N PHE A 7 -76.78 1.49 45.15
CA PHE A 7 -76.59 0.60 43.97
C PHE A 7 -75.89 1.25 42.76
N PHE A 8 -75.79 2.57 42.66
CA PHE A 8 -75.10 3.23 41.52
C PHE A 8 -73.79 3.95 41.87
N ALA A 9 -73.18 3.54 42.98
CA ALA A 9 -71.80 3.88 43.34
C ALA A 9 -70.75 2.87 42.79
N LEU A 10 -71.13 2.01 41.83
CA LEU A 10 -70.25 0.91 41.36
C LEU A 10 -70.07 0.79 39.84
N ILE A 11 -70.66 1.69 39.03
CA ILE A 11 -70.45 1.69 37.57
C ILE A 11 -69.84 3.01 37.06
N LEU A 12 -69.91 4.10 37.82
CA LEU A 12 -69.31 5.40 37.44
C LEU A 12 -67.98 5.72 38.15
N ILE A 13 -67.52 4.84 39.05
CA ILE A 13 -66.18 4.88 39.66
C ILE A 13 -65.22 3.85 39.02
N ALA A 14 -65.73 2.99 38.14
CA ALA A 14 -64.93 2.01 37.40
C ALA A 14 -64.40 2.50 36.03
N CYS A 15 -64.82 3.67 35.55
CA CYS A 15 -64.34 4.25 34.28
C CYS A 15 -63.47 5.51 34.42
N ARG A 16 -62.98 5.82 35.63
CA ARG A 16 -61.95 6.86 35.83
C ARG A 16 -60.64 6.35 36.44
N VAL A 17 -60.48 5.03 36.63
CA VAL A 17 -59.25 4.42 37.18
C VAL A 17 -58.68 3.31 36.28
N LEU A 18 -59.16 3.17 35.04
CA LEU A 18 -58.57 2.28 34.04
C LEU A 18 -58.41 3.02 32.71
N LEU A 19 -57.60 4.09 32.74
CA LEU A 19 -56.94 4.68 31.58
C LEU A 19 -55.48 4.97 31.98
N THR A 20 -54.79 3.93 32.43
CA THR A 20 -53.33 3.89 32.45
C THR A 20 -52.93 2.76 31.52
N ASP A 21 -53.10 2.95 30.21
CA ASP A 21 -52.32 2.18 29.24
C ASP A 21 -52.38 2.81 27.85
N ALA A 22 -51.17 2.96 27.30
CA ALA A 22 -50.83 3.09 25.89
C ALA A 22 -51.38 4.32 25.11
N SER A 23 -50.79 5.49 25.34
CA SER A 23 -50.63 6.47 24.25
C SER A 23 -49.22 7.04 24.27
N PHE A 24 -48.49 6.80 23.18
CA PHE A 24 -47.22 7.46 22.88
C PHE A 24 -47.34 8.97 23.10
N GLN A 25 -46.42 9.56 23.87
CA GLN A 25 -46.34 11.00 24.02
C GLN A 25 -45.21 11.48 23.10
N PRO A 26 -45.48 12.32 22.08
CA PRO A 26 -44.44 13.00 21.29
C PRO A 26 -43.33 13.64 22.14
N ALA A 27 -43.66 14.02 23.39
CA ALA A 27 -42.72 14.43 24.42
C ALA A 27 -41.54 13.44 24.61
N LEU A 28 -41.78 12.12 24.63
CA LEU A 28 -40.72 11.13 24.81
C LEU A 28 -39.64 11.20 23.71
N VAL A 29 -40.05 11.37 22.46
CA VAL A 29 -39.12 11.45 21.32
C VAL A 29 -38.40 12.80 21.31
N LEU A 30 -39.08 13.87 21.73
CA LEU A 30 -38.45 15.18 21.90
C LEU A 30 -37.42 15.18 23.04
N ASP A 31 -37.72 14.54 24.17
CA ASP A 31 -36.79 14.40 25.31
C ASP A 31 -35.55 13.57 24.90
N MET A 32 -35.74 12.49 24.13
CA MET A 32 -34.63 11.71 23.58
C MET A 32 -33.77 12.53 22.62
N ALA A 33 -34.41 13.32 21.77
CA ALA A 33 -33.73 14.20 20.83
C ALA A 33 -32.90 15.26 21.55
N GLU A 34 -33.44 15.88 22.60
CA GLU A 34 -32.71 16.86 23.42
C GLU A 34 -31.47 16.20 24.04
N ILE A 35 -31.62 15.02 24.65
CA ILE A 35 -30.48 14.26 25.20
C ILE A 35 -29.43 13.99 24.11
N LEU A 36 -29.84 13.57 22.91
CA LEU A 36 -28.92 13.31 21.81
C LEU A 36 -28.18 14.59 21.37
N LEU A 37 -28.90 15.71 21.19
CA LEU A 37 -28.35 17.00 20.77
C LEU A 37 -27.34 17.58 21.78
N GLU A 38 -27.60 17.38 23.07
CA GLU A 38 -26.76 17.88 24.15
C GLU A 38 -25.53 17.02 24.42
N ASN A 39 -25.59 15.72 24.14
CA ASN A 39 -24.60 14.76 24.63
C ASN A 39 -23.82 14.02 23.53
N TYR A 40 -24.26 13.99 22.28
CA TYR A 40 -23.57 13.26 21.21
C TYR A 40 -22.25 13.91 20.78
N CYS A 41 -21.15 13.14 20.83
CA CYS A 41 -19.80 13.67 20.63
C CYS A 41 -19.43 14.09 19.18
N PHE A 42 -20.35 13.95 18.23
CA PHE A 42 -20.22 14.47 16.86
C PHE A 42 -21.34 15.48 16.55
N PRO A 43 -21.32 16.67 17.16
CA PRO A 43 -22.36 17.69 16.91
C PRO A 43 -22.46 18.08 15.43
N GLU A 44 -21.36 18.00 14.68
CA GLU A 44 -21.32 18.24 13.24
C GLU A 44 -22.21 17.28 12.43
N ASN A 45 -22.47 16.07 12.95
CA ASN A 45 -23.31 15.07 12.29
C ASN A 45 -24.80 15.26 12.60
N LEU A 46 -25.16 16.22 13.46
CA LEU A 46 -26.55 16.48 13.88
C LEU A 46 -27.26 17.51 13.01
N VAL A 47 -26.63 18.01 11.94
CA VAL A 47 -27.26 18.93 10.99
C VAL A 47 -28.45 18.24 10.32
N GLY A 48 -29.63 18.86 10.37
CA GLY A 48 -30.87 18.28 9.82
C GLY A 48 -31.55 17.26 10.74
N MET A 49 -30.95 16.94 11.89
CA MET A 49 -31.49 15.93 12.81
C MET A 49 -32.79 16.42 13.45
N GLN A 50 -32.88 17.70 13.80
CA GLN A 50 -34.07 18.28 14.41
C GLN A 50 -35.28 18.19 13.47
N GLU A 51 -35.08 18.44 12.18
CA GLU A 51 -36.09 18.31 11.13
C GLU A 51 -36.48 16.84 10.91
N ALA A 52 -35.50 15.93 10.89
CA ALA A 52 -35.76 14.50 10.77
C ALA A 52 -36.59 13.95 11.96
N ILE A 53 -36.31 14.41 13.18
CA ILE A 53 -37.09 14.08 14.38
C ILE A 53 -38.52 14.61 14.26
N GLN A 54 -38.70 15.87 13.83
CA GLN A 54 -40.02 16.45 13.63
C GLN A 54 -40.83 15.69 12.56
N GLN A 55 -40.17 15.30 11.47
CA GLN A 55 -40.78 14.49 10.41
C GLN A 55 -41.17 13.10 10.91
N ALA A 56 -40.34 12.45 11.73
CA ALA A 56 -40.63 11.15 12.32
C ALA A 56 -41.80 11.21 13.33
N ILE A 57 -41.93 12.31 14.07
CA ILE A 57 -43.10 12.56 14.93
C ILE A 57 -44.36 12.78 14.07
N SER A 58 -44.22 13.53 12.97
CA SER A 58 -45.34 13.92 12.10
C SER A 58 -45.82 12.79 11.18
N SER A 59 -44.96 11.82 10.83
CA SER A 59 -45.32 10.70 9.96
C SER A 59 -46.32 9.74 10.60
N GLY A 60 -46.42 9.75 11.93
CA GLY A 60 -47.36 8.91 12.68
C GLY A 60 -46.99 7.43 12.74
N GLU A 61 -45.96 6.97 12.02
CA GLU A 61 -45.54 5.56 11.95
C GLU A 61 -45.15 4.99 13.33
N ILE A 62 -44.55 5.84 14.17
CA ILE A 62 -44.11 5.50 15.54
C ILE A 62 -45.32 5.47 16.51
N LEU A 63 -46.43 6.13 16.18
CA LEU A 63 -47.63 6.25 17.04
C LEU A 63 -48.38 4.92 17.21
N HIS A 64 -48.21 3.98 16.28
CA HIS A 64 -48.92 2.70 16.27
C HIS A 64 -48.20 1.60 17.06
N ILE A 65 -47.02 1.87 17.62
CA ILE A 65 -46.23 0.89 18.36
C ILE A 65 -46.63 0.91 19.85
N SER A 66 -47.41 -0.09 20.27
CA SER A 66 -47.84 -0.21 21.68
C SER A 66 -46.81 -0.88 22.59
N ASP A 67 -45.95 -1.74 22.03
CA ASP A 67 -44.91 -2.44 22.80
C ASP A 67 -43.66 -1.57 22.98
N ARG A 68 -43.30 -1.29 24.24
CA ARG A 68 -42.21 -0.35 24.58
C ARG A 68 -40.82 -0.85 24.17
N LYS A 69 -40.61 -2.18 24.17
CA LYS A 69 -39.34 -2.77 23.71
C LYS A 69 -39.20 -2.66 22.19
N THR A 70 -40.29 -2.92 21.46
CA THR A 70 -40.37 -2.72 20.01
C THR A 70 -40.13 -1.26 19.66
N LEU A 71 -40.72 -0.32 20.41
CA LEU A 71 -40.48 1.11 20.24
C LEU A 71 -38.99 1.45 20.43
N ALA A 72 -38.35 0.95 21.48
CA ALA A 72 -36.91 1.14 21.71
C ALA A 72 -36.06 0.59 20.55
N GLY A 73 -36.43 -0.58 20.00
CA GLY A 73 -35.77 -1.17 18.83
C GLY A 73 -35.91 -0.32 17.56
N VAL A 74 -37.11 0.19 17.27
CA VAL A 74 -37.36 1.08 16.13
C VAL A 74 -36.60 2.40 16.27
N LEU A 75 -36.60 3.00 17.45
CA LEU A 75 -35.85 4.22 17.72
C LEU A 75 -34.33 4.00 17.62
N THR A 76 -33.84 2.84 18.07
CA THR A 76 -32.44 2.44 17.88
C THR A 76 -32.08 2.34 16.40
N ALA A 77 -32.89 1.62 15.60
CA ALA A 77 -32.63 1.50 14.16
C ALA A 77 -32.69 2.86 13.45
N GLY A 78 -33.62 3.74 13.84
CA GLY A 78 -33.74 5.09 13.31
C GLY A 78 -32.50 5.94 13.58
N VAL A 79 -32.07 6.02 14.85
CA VAL A 79 -30.91 6.85 15.22
C VAL A 79 -29.59 6.29 14.65
N GLN A 80 -29.41 4.97 14.65
CA GLN A 80 -28.25 4.32 14.04
C GLN A 80 -28.22 4.51 12.53
N GLY A 81 -29.37 4.38 11.85
CA GLY A 81 -29.46 4.59 10.40
C GLY A 81 -29.21 6.04 10.00
N ALA A 82 -29.68 7.01 10.79
CA ALA A 82 -29.50 8.43 10.50
C ALA A 82 -28.07 8.91 10.77
N LEU A 83 -27.42 8.43 11.83
CA LEU A 83 -26.08 8.89 12.25
C LEU A 83 -24.94 7.93 11.89
N ASN A 84 -25.26 6.74 11.39
CA ASN A 84 -24.32 5.67 11.09
C ASN A 84 -23.38 5.33 12.26
N ASP A 85 -23.89 5.41 13.50
CA ASP A 85 -23.13 5.13 14.72
C ASP A 85 -23.77 3.96 15.49
N PRO A 86 -23.15 2.76 15.50
CA PRO A 86 -23.71 1.58 16.14
C PRO A 86 -23.75 1.66 17.68
N ARG A 87 -23.11 2.67 18.29
CA ARG A 87 -23.08 2.85 19.75
C ARG A 87 -24.35 3.47 20.28
N LEU A 88 -25.08 4.19 19.43
CA LEU A 88 -26.35 4.80 19.78
C LEU A 88 -27.40 3.72 19.94
N THR A 89 -27.93 3.56 21.15
CA THR A 89 -28.96 2.57 21.43
C THR A 89 -30.04 3.15 22.33
N VAL A 90 -31.29 2.81 22.06
CA VAL A 90 -32.44 3.13 22.90
C VAL A 90 -32.91 1.85 23.57
N SER A 91 -33.18 1.90 24.87
CA SER A 91 -33.61 0.76 25.68
C SER A 91 -34.77 1.14 26.58
N TYR A 92 -35.62 0.16 26.91
CA TYR A 92 -36.70 0.32 27.89
C TYR A 92 -36.46 -0.59 29.09
N GLU A 93 -36.11 0.02 30.23
CA GLU A 93 -35.66 -0.67 31.44
C GLU A 93 -36.25 0.00 32.69
N PRO A 94 -37.52 -0.28 33.03
CA PRO A 94 -38.24 0.42 34.09
C PRO A 94 -37.67 0.19 35.50
N ASN A 95 -36.91 -0.89 35.70
CA ASN A 95 -36.29 -1.26 36.97
C ASN A 95 -34.76 -1.20 36.90
N TYR A 96 -34.20 -0.37 36.02
CA TYR A 96 -32.74 -0.24 35.89
C TYR A 96 -32.14 0.44 37.12
N THR A 97 -31.27 -0.28 37.82
CA THR A 97 -30.39 0.27 38.85
C THR A 97 -28.97 0.29 38.29
N PRO A 98 -28.34 1.47 38.12
CA PRO A 98 -26.96 1.56 37.69
C PRO A 98 -26.05 0.80 38.66
N ILE A 99 -25.35 -0.20 38.15
CA ILE A 99 -24.24 -0.82 38.90
C ILE A 99 -23.01 0.04 38.60
N THR A 100 -22.65 0.92 39.52
CA THR A 100 -21.39 1.69 39.43
C THR A 100 -20.30 0.88 40.14
N PRO A 101 -19.33 0.30 39.41
CA PRO A 101 -18.20 -0.36 40.05
C PRO A 101 -17.42 0.66 40.91
N PRO A 102 -16.86 0.26 42.05
CA PRO A 102 -16.02 1.14 42.84
C PRO A 102 -14.84 1.64 41.97
N ALA A 103 -14.59 2.95 42.00
CA ALA A 103 -13.49 3.56 41.27
C ALA A 103 -12.17 2.92 41.71
N LEU A 104 -11.30 2.59 40.76
CA LEU A 104 -10.13 1.79 41.07
C LEU A 104 -9.18 2.49 42.06
N GLN A 105 -9.05 3.81 41.98
CA GLN A 105 -8.28 4.59 42.96
C GLN A 105 -8.80 4.51 44.40
N SER A 106 -10.07 4.12 44.60
CA SER A 106 -10.68 3.98 45.92
C SER A 106 -10.28 2.68 46.63
N LEU A 107 -9.66 1.74 45.90
CA LEU A 107 -9.20 0.48 46.48
C LEU A 107 -7.98 0.70 47.40
N PRO A 108 -7.86 -0.07 48.50
CA PRO A 108 -6.65 -0.09 49.32
C PRO A 108 -5.40 -0.45 48.50
N THR A 109 -4.26 0.12 48.88
CA THR A 109 -2.96 -0.09 48.21
C THR A 109 -2.62 -1.56 48.01
N GLU A 110 -2.88 -2.42 48.99
CA GLU A 110 -2.62 -3.86 48.90
C GLU A 110 -3.45 -4.56 47.82
N GLN A 111 -4.71 -4.16 47.65
CA GLN A 111 -5.58 -4.69 46.61
C GLN A 111 -5.12 -4.22 45.23
N LEU A 112 -4.68 -2.97 45.11
CA LEU A 112 -4.10 -2.43 43.87
C LEU A 112 -2.81 -3.17 43.48
N ILE A 113 -1.93 -3.45 44.45
CA ILE A 113 -0.72 -4.25 44.20
C ILE A 113 -1.07 -5.65 43.71
N ARG A 114 -2.05 -6.31 44.35
CA ARG A 114 -2.51 -7.65 43.93
C ARG A 114 -3.10 -7.63 42.53
N LEU A 115 -3.90 -6.61 42.22
CA LEU A 115 -4.46 -6.44 40.88
C LEU A 115 -3.35 -6.32 39.84
N ILE A 116 -2.40 -5.40 40.04
CA ILE A 116 -1.29 -5.16 39.10
C ILE A 116 -0.45 -6.43 38.90
N ARG A 117 -0.16 -7.18 39.98
CA ARG A 117 0.57 -8.44 39.89
C ARG A 117 -0.15 -9.48 39.02
N ASN A 118 -1.48 -9.50 39.04
CA ASN A 118 -2.29 -10.44 38.27
C ASN A 118 -2.54 -9.97 36.83
N THR A 119 -2.39 -8.68 36.55
CA THR A 119 -2.64 -8.07 35.22
C THR A 119 -1.36 -7.77 34.45
N VAL A 120 -0.18 -8.08 35.00
CA VAL A 120 1.11 -7.85 34.35
C VAL A 120 1.89 -9.15 34.29
N LYS A 121 2.35 -9.53 33.10
CA LYS A 121 3.37 -10.57 32.91
C LYS A 121 4.59 -9.93 32.28
N LEU A 122 5.77 -10.26 32.81
CA LEU A 122 7.04 -9.78 32.27
C LEU A 122 8.03 -10.93 32.14
N GLU A 123 8.87 -10.86 31.11
CA GLU A 123 9.90 -11.84 30.82
C GLU A 123 11.01 -11.16 30.01
N VAL A 124 12.27 -11.58 30.19
CA VAL A 124 13.34 -11.25 29.25
C VAL A 124 13.63 -12.54 28.49
N MET A 125 13.26 -12.55 27.22
CA MET A 125 13.35 -13.70 26.34
C MET A 125 14.75 -13.76 25.69
N ASP A 126 14.97 -14.80 24.89
CA ASP A 126 16.20 -15.00 24.13
C ASP A 126 16.57 -13.76 23.31
N ASN A 127 17.87 -13.57 23.07
CA ASN A 127 18.43 -12.41 22.37
C ASN A 127 18.11 -11.05 23.05
N ASN A 128 17.91 -11.04 24.37
CA ASN A 128 17.66 -9.83 25.15
C ASN A 128 16.39 -9.07 24.68
N VAL A 129 15.35 -9.80 24.31
CA VAL A 129 14.04 -9.24 23.95
C VAL A 129 13.16 -9.18 25.20
N GLY A 130 12.73 -7.98 25.58
CA GLY A 130 11.78 -7.80 26.68
C GLY A 130 10.37 -8.16 26.24
N TYR A 131 9.66 -8.95 27.01
CA TYR A 131 8.23 -9.19 26.86
C TYR A 131 7.50 -8.56 28.05
N LEU A 132 6.57 -7.64 27.77
CA LEU A 132 5.74 -6.98 28.77
C LEU A 132 4.28 -7.05 28.35
N ARG A 133 3.49 -7.85 29.05
CA ARG A 133 2.05 -7.94 28.89
C ARG A 133 1.36 -7.12 29.97
N ILE A 134 0.39 -6.31 29.56
CA ILE A 134 -0.50 -5.61 30.47
C ILE A 134 -1.97 -5.82 30.07
N ASP A 135 -2.76 -6.30 31.01
CA ASP A 135 -4.18 -6.63 30.79
C ASP A 135 -5.10 -5.43 31.13
N ARG A 136 -4.53 -4.35 31.68
CA ARG A 136 -5.27 -3.12 31.99
C ARG A 136 -4.36 -1.89 31.98
N ILE A 137 -4.79 -0.82 31.31
CA ILE A 137 -4.12 0.48 31.41
C ILE A 137 -4.52 1.18 32.72
N ILE A 138 -3.57 1.41 33.62
CA ILE A 138 -3.81 2.08 34.89
C ILE A 138 -3.80 3.61 34.73
N GLY A 139 -4.71 4.31 35.39
CA GLY A 139 -4.78 5.77 35.31
C GLY A 139 -3.76 6.51 36.17
N GLN A 140 -3.65 7.82 35.95
CA GLN A 140 -2.69 8.73 36.58
C GLN A 140 -2.68 8.66 38.12
N GLU A 141 -3.85 8.58 38.77
CA GLU A 141 -3.91 8.51 40.24
C GLU A 141 -3.30 7.21 40.79
N THR A 142 -3.50 6.09 40.08
CA THR A 142 -2.89 4.81 40.46
C THR A 142 -1.39 4.84 40.23
N VAL A 143 -0.94 5.46 39.13
CA VAL A 143 0.49 5.69 38.87
C VAL A 143 1.11 6.58 39.96
N ALA A 144 0.43 7.61 40.43
CA ALA A 144 0.94 8.46 41.52
C ALA A 144 1.13 7.68 42.84
N LYS A 145 0.23 6.72 43.13
CA LYS A 145 0.32 5.88 44.34
C LYS A 145 1.38 4.78 44.24
N LEU A 146 1.52 4.15 43.07
CA LEU A 146 2.31 2.93 42.90
C LEU A 146 3.51 3.06 41.96
N GLY A 147 3.79 4.27 41.47
CA GLY A 147 4.80 4.53 40.44
C GLY A 147 6.18 3.96 40.78
N GLN A 148 6.64 4.15 42.02
CA GLN A 148 7.92 3.59 42.48
C GLN A 148 7.94 2.07 42.45
N LEU A 149 6.86 1.43 42.93
CA LEU A 149 6.74 -0.02 42.94
C LEU A 149 6.68 -0.60 41.53
N LEU A 150 5.96 0.07 40.61
CA LEU A 150 5.91 -0.27 39.19
C LEU A 150 7.27 -0.14 38.52
N HIS A 151 7.98 0.96 38.80
CA HIS A 151 9.32 1.19 38.28
C HIS A 151 10.28 0.09 38.71
N ASP A 152 10.37 -0.17 40.02
CA ASP A 152 11.38 -1.08 40.58
C ASP A 152 11.13 -2.54 40.24
N ASN A 153 9.86 -2.95 40.15
CA ASN A 153 9.50 -4.36 39.97
C ASN A 153 9.17 -4.75 38.52
N ILE A 154 8.84 -3.78 37.67
CA ILE A 154 8.45 -4.02 36.27
C ILE A 154 9.43 -3.32 35.35
N TRP A 155 9.46 -1.99 35.35
CA TRP A 155 10.16 -1.23 34.32
C TRP A 155 11.67 -1.48 34.31
N LYS A 156 12.32 -1.43 35.48
CA LYS A 156 13.76 -1.64 35.63
C LYS A 156 14.25 -2.99 35.06
N LYS A 157 13.38 -4.00 35.07
CA LYS A 157 13.70 -5.35 34.57
C LYS A 157 13.71 -5.46 33.06
N VAL A 158 13.02 -4.57 32.34
CA VAL A 158 12.88 -4.63 30.88
C VAL A 158 13.42 -3.41 30.16
N ALA A 159 13.68 -2.29 30.86
CA ALA A 159 14.17 -1.06 30.24
C ALA A 159 15.53 -1.23 29.51
N HIS A 160 16.34 -2.18 29.95
CA HIS A 160 17.67 -2.45 29.40
C HIS A 160 17.66 -3.41 28.18
N THR A 161 16.53 -4.02 27.82
CA THR A 161 16.43 -4.94 26.68
C THR A 161 16.73 -4.22 25.36
N SER A 162 17.09 -4.96 24.31
CA SER A 162 17.40 -4.41 22.98
C SER A 162 16.14 -4.19 22.13
N ALA A 163 15.14 -5.06 22.31
CA ALA A 163 13.82 -4.97 21.68
C ALA A 163 12.71 -5.24 22.72
N MET A 164 11.50 -4.78 22.45
CA MET A 164 10.34 -4.92 23.33
C MET A 164 9.15 -5.47 22.55
N ILE A 165 8.57 -6.56 23.06
CA ILE A 165 7.23 -7.05 22.70
C ILE A 165 6.28 -6.58 23.80
N PHE A 166 5.42 -5.63 23.45
CA PHE A 166 4.42 -5.06 24.34
C PHE A 166 3.04 -5.66 24.05
N ASP A 167 2.61 -6.58 24.90
CA ASP A 167 1.46 -7.43 24.65
C ASP A 167 0.18 -6.85 25.26
N LEU A 168 -0.71 -6.36 24.39
CA LEU A 168 -2.02 -5.80 24.72
C LEU A 168 -3.16 -6.72 24.27
N ARG A 169 -2.88 -7.96 23.82
CA ARG A 169 -3.90 -8.91 23.31
C ARG A 169 -4.99 -9.25 24.32
N PHE A 170 -4.72 -9.04 25.61
CA PHE A 170 -5.63 -9.34 26.72
C PHE A 170 -6.15 -8.09 27.42
N SER A 171 -5.82 -6.90 26.91
CA SER A 171 -6.17 -5.63 27.53
C SER A 171 -7.59 -5.21 27.15
N THR A 172 -8.55 -5.45 28.04
CA THR A 172 -9.99 -5.20 27.80
C THR A 172 -10.53 -4.01 28.60
N ALA A 173 -9.69 -3.37 29.42
CA ALA A 173 -10.08 -2.28 30.29
C ALA A 173 -8.92 -1.30 30.50
N GLY A 174 -9.24 -0.07 30.91
CA GLY A 174 -8.21 0.88 31.29
C GLY A 174 -8.70 2.32 31.29
N GLU A 175 -7.81 3.21 31.69
CA GLU A 175 -8.09 4.63 31.87
C GLU A 175 -7.25 5.46 30.89
N ILE A 176 -7.90 6.38 30.17
CA ILE A 176 -7.24 7.25 29.18
C ILE A 176 -6.11 8.10 29.80
N SER A 177 -6.24 8.47 31.09
CA SER A 177 -5.21 9.21 31.83
C SER A 177 -3.88 8.45 31.98
N GLY A 178 -3.85 7.14 31.75
CA GLY A 178 -2.64 6.32 31.74
C GLY A 178 -1.88 6.34 30.41
N VAL A 179 -2.55 6.68 29.30
CA VAL A 179 -1.98 6.65 27.94
C VAL A 179 -0.73 7.55 27.83
N PRO A 180 -0.72 8.80 28.34
CA PRO A 180 0.47 9.64 28.34
C PRO A 180 1.71 9.00 28.95
N TYR A 181 1.56 8.25 30.05
CA TYR A 181 2.69 7.62 30.74
C TYR A 181 3.34 6.55 29.87
N ILE A 182 2.54 5.66 29.29
CA ILE A 182 3.06 4.56 28.45
C ILE A 182 3.76 5.13 27.22
N VAL A 183 3.10 6.03 26.48
CA VAL A 183 3.68 6.61 25.27
C VAL A 183 4.98 7.34 25.59
N SER A 184 5.03 8.04 26.73
CA SER A 184 6.24 8.75 27.16
C SER A 184 7.44 7.81 27.38
N TYR A 185 7.28 6.63 28.01
CA TYR A 185 8.42 5.71 28.17
C TYR A 185 9.02 5.25 26.84
N PHE A 186 8.23 5.25 25.76
CA PHE A 186 8.66 4.87 24.41
C PHE A 186 9.01 6.06 23.51
N SER A 187 8.96 7.29 24.01
CA SER A 187 9.30 8.50 23.26
C SER A 187 10.51 9.20 23.87
N ASP A 188 11.15 10.08 23.10
CA ASP A 188 12.17 11.00 23.63
C ASP A 188 11.53 12.01 24.60
N SER A 189 12.33 12.66 25.44
CA SER A 189 11.84 13.69 26.38
C SER A 189 11.54 15.03 25.72
N ASP A 190 12.10 15.27 24.54
CA ASP A 190 11.95 16.51 23.77
C ASP A 190 12.00 16.20 22.25
N PRO A 191 11.14 16.81 21.42
CA PRO A 191 10.01 17.68 21.80
C PRO A 191 8.87 16.90 22.45
N LEU A 192 8.03 17.59 23.23
CA LEU A 192 6.78 17.02 23.72
C LEU A 192 5.84 16.74 22.54
N LEU A 193 5.31 15.52 22.49
CA LEU A 193 4.40 15.09 21.45
C LEU A 193 2.95 15.30 21.90
N HIS A 194 2.15 15.95 21.07
CA HIS A 194 0.70 15.92 21.18
C HIS A 194 0.25 14.54 20.68
N ILE A 195 -0.27 13.71 21.58
CA ILE A 195 -0.52 12.30 21.27
C ILE A 195 -2.00 12.01 20.97
N ASP A 196 -2.92 12.77 21.56
CA ASP A 196 -4.35 12.64 21.33
C ASP A 196 -5.09 13.89 21.81
N THR A 197 -6.30 14.12 21.31
CA THR A 197 -7.23 15.13 21.84
C THR A 197 -8.55 14.44 22.19
N ILE A 198 -8.98 14.58 23.44
CA ILE A 198 -10.28 14.08 23.88
C ILE A 198 -11.28 15.22 23.88
N TYR A 199 -12.34 15.10 23.09
CA TYR A 199 -13.48 16.01 23.12
C TYR A 199 -14.61 15.39 23.94
N GLU A 200 -15.12 16.11 24.94
CA GLU A 200 -16.29 15.71 25.73
C GLU A 200 -17.44 16.70 25.50
N ARG A 201 -18.55 16.18 24.98
CA ARG A 201 -19.69 16.98 24.52
C ARG A 201 -20.54 17.59 25.64
N PRO A 202 -20.88 16.88 26.74
CA PRO A 202 -21.73 17.45 27.80
C PRO A 202 -21.13 18.71 28.44
N THR A 203 -19.81 18.71 28.66
CA THR A 203 -19.07 19.86 29.20
C THR A 203 -18.58 20.82 28.10
N ASN A 204 -18.68 20.38 26.84
CA ASN A 204 -18.12 21.04 25.65
C ASN A 204 -16.64 21.40 25.81
N THR A 205 -15.85 20.47 26.37
CA THR A 205 -14.42 20.67 26.64
C THR A 205 -13.55 19.82 25.73
N THR A 206 -12.33 20.30 25.47
CA THR A 206 -11.28 19.52 24.81
C THR A 206 -10.09 19.39 25.75
N MET A 207 -9.56 18.17 25.87
CA MET A 207 -8.38 17.86 26.65
C MET A 207 -7.31 17.29 25.72
N ALA A 208 -6.23 18.04 25.53
CA ALA A 208 -5.07 17.56 24.80
C ALA A 208 -4.22 16.66 25.71
N LEU A 209 -3.86 15.49 25.21
CA LEU A 209 -2.95 14.55 25.84
C LEU A 209 -1.54 14.74 25.26
N TRP A 210 -0.56 14.91 26.14
CA TRP A 210 0.83 15.16 25.78
C TRP A 210 1.75 14.14 26.41
N THR A 211 2.89 13.86 25.79
CA THR A 211 3.99 13.16 26.47
C THR A 211 4.45 13.96 27.68
N ILE A 212 4.85 13.27 28.74
CA ILE A 212 5.33 13.84 29.99
C ILE A 212 6.85 14.04 29.89
N PRO A 213 7.43 15.21 30.20
CA PRO A 213 8.87 15.46 30.08
C PRO A 213 9.72 14.63 31.06
N ASN A 214 9.31 14.59 32.33
CA ASN A 214 10.04 13.93 33.41
C ASN A 214 9.29 12.68 33.86
N LEU A 215 9.89 11.52 33.63
CA LEU A 215 9.38 10.23 34.08
C LEU A 215 10.24 9.68 35.21
N LEU A 216 9.66 8.78 36.00
CA LEU A 216 10.41 8.00 36.97
C LEU A 216 11.21 6.91 36.25
N GLY A 217 12.53 6.97 36.32
CA GLY A 217 13.42 6.02 35.65
C GLY A 217 13.76 6.39 34.22
N GLU A 218 14.47 5.49 33.55
CA GLU A 218 14.98 5.71 32.19
C GLU A 218 13.89 5.50 31.14
N ARG A 219 13.94 6.26 30.05
CA ARG A 219 13.10 5.99 28.87
C ARG A 219 13.67 4.82 28.09
N TYR A 220 12.79 4.04 27.48
CA TYR A 220 13.19 3.05 26.46
C TYR A 220 13.70 3.75 25.18
N GLY A 221 13.22 4.97 24.97
CA GLY A 221 13.59 5.85 23.87
C GLY A 221 12.97 5.43 22.54
N LYS A 222 13.20 6.22 21.48
CA LYS A 222 12.65 5.93 20.15
C LYS A 222 13.45 4.92 19.33
N ARG A 223 14.72 4.65 19.69
CA ARG A 223 15.64 3.87 18.86
C ARG A 223 15.40 2.37 18.93
N LYS A 224 15.23 1.83 20.14
CA LYS A 224 15.01 0.39 20.37
C LYS A 224 13.71 -0.08 19.74
N GLU A 225 13.73 -1.30 19.22
CA GLU A 225 12.57 -1.88 18.54
C GLU A 225 11.39 -2.08 19.52
N LEU A 226 10.18 -1.79 19.04
CA LEU A 226 8.94 -1.95 19.79
C LEU A 226 7.88 -2.57 18.87
N ILE A 227 7.43 -3.75 19.24
CA ILE A 227 6.29 -4.42 18.62
C ILE A 227 5.16 -4.44 19.64
N VAL A 228 3.97 -4.05 19.22
CA VAL A 228 2.76 -4.07 20.06
C VAL A 228 1.83 -5.15 19.55
N LEU A 229 1.46 -6.07 20.43
CA LEU A 229 0.55 -7.16 20.08
C LEU A 229 -0.89 -6.78 20.43
N ILE A 230 -1.81 -6.96 19.49
CA ILE A 230 -3.24 -6.72 19.68
C ILE A 230 -4.07 -7.93 19.24
N SER A 231 -5.28 -8.02 19.76
CA SER A 231 -6.27 -9.02 19.35
C SER A 231 -7.65 -8.38 19.20
N LYS A 232 -8.63 -9.13 18.70
CA LYS A 232 -10.04 -8.72 18.69
C LYS A 232 -10.64 -8.40 20.06
N ARG A 233 -9.94 -8.72 21.16
CA ARG A 233 -10.32 -8.37 22.53
C ARG A 233 -9.69 -7.07 23.02
N THR A 234 -8.62 -6.61 22.38
CA THR A 234 -7.94 -5.36 22.78
C THR A 234 -8.94 -4.21 22.66
N MET A 235 -9.18 -3.49 23.76
CA MET A 235 -10.26 -2.49 23.82
C MET A 235 -9.90 -1.26 24.66
N GLY A 236 -10.40 -0.09 24.27
CA GLY A 236 -10.35 1.14 25.06
C GLY A 236 -8.97 1.78 25.08
N ALA A 237 -8.48 2.13 26.27
CA ALA A 237 -7.18 2.81 26.43
C ALA A 237 -6.00 2.04 25.79
N ALA A 238 -6.08 0.71 25.70
CA ALA A 238 -5.06 -0.09 25.01
C ALA A 238 -5.07 0.12 23.49
N GLU A 239 -6.24 0.32 22.89
CA GLU A 239 -6.39 0.69 21.48
C GLU A 239 -5.81 2.09 21.24
N ALA A 240 -6.08 3.04 22.14
CA ALA A 240 -5.47 4.37 22.07
C ALA A 240 -3.93 4.29 22.06
N VAL A 241 -3.32 3.51 22.96
CA VAL A 241 -1.86 3.31 22.99
C VAL A 241 -1.35 2.71 21.68
N ALA A 242 -1.97 1.63 21.19
CA ALA A 242 -1.56 0.97 19.95
C ALA A 242 -1.69 1.91 18.74
N TYR A 243 -2.81 2.62 18.64
CA TYR A 243 -3.08 3.58 17.56
C TYR A 243 -2.07 4.73 17.55
N ILE A 244 -1.82 5.34 18.71
CA ILE A 244 -0.86 6.43 18.86
C ILE A 244 0.54 5.96 18.48
N LEU A 245 1.02 4.84 19.03
CA LEU A 245 2.37 4.34 18.75
C LEU A 245 2.54 3.93 17.27
N LYS A 246 1.48 3.41 16.64
CA LYS A 246 1.45 3.13 15.20
C LYS A 246 1.65 4.41 14.38
N HIS A 247 0.83 5.44 14.63
CA HIS A 247 0.83 6.66 13.82
C HIS A 247 1.99 7.61 14.14
N LEU A 248 2.62 7.47 15.32
CA LEU A 248 3.94 8.06 15.61
C LEU A 248 5.10 7.33 14.93
N LYS A 249 4.84 6.27 14.14
CA LYS A 249 5.84 5.36 13.55
C LYS A 249 6.81 4.80 14.61
N ARG A 250 6.32 4.64 15.84
CA ARG A 250 7.11 4.18 16.98
C ARG A 250 7.03 2.66 17.15
N ALA A 251 5.88 2.06 16.86
CA ALA A 251 5.67 0.62 17.01
C ALA A 251 5.10 -0.03 15.76
N ILE A 252 5.46 -1.30 15.58
CA ILE A 252 4.81 -2.21 14.63
C ILE A 252 3.68 -2.90 15.36
N ILE A 253 2.48 -2.85 14.81
CA ILE A 253 1.30 -3.49 15.40
C ILE A 253 1.13 -4.88 14.77
N VAL A 254 1.11 -5.93 15.59
CA VAL A 254 1.03 -7.33 15.15
C VAL A 254 -0.16 -8.03 15.82
N GLY A 255 -0.85 -8.90 15.09
CA GLY A 255 -2.01 -9.66 15.56
C GLY A 255 -3.28 -9.35 14.78
N GLU A 256 -4.43 -9.31 15.47
CA GLU A 256 -5.74 -9.10 14.85
C GLU A 256 -6.20 -7.64 14.94
N ARG A 257 -7.15 -7.22 14.11
CA ARG A 257 -7.87 -5.95 14.33
C ARG A 257 -8.49 -5.91 15.73
N SER A 258 -8.32 -4.80 16.44
CA SER A 258 -8.86 -4.63 17.80
C SER A 258 -10.38 -4.44 17.83
N ALA A 259 -10.96 -4.38 19.03
CA ALA A 259 -12.41 -4.46 19.24
C ALA A 259 -13.20 -3.26 18.70
N GLY A 260 -12.60 -2.07 18.63
CA GLY A 260 -13.29 -0.83 18.26
C GLY A 260 -14.10 -0.25 19.42
N GLY A 261 -13.44 0.01 20.55
CA GLY A 261 -14.07 0.57 21.74
C GLY A 261 -14.50 2.04 21.60
N SER A 262 -14.69 2.69 22.75
CA SER A 262 -15.04 4.11 22.82
C SER A 262 -14.37 4.76 24.02
N VAL A 263 -14.09 6.06 23.92
CA VAL A 263 -13.51 6.83 25.03
C VAL A 263 -14.49 6.88 26.19
N LYS A 264 -15.74 7.26 25.92
CA LYS A 264 -16.80 7.33 26.93
C LYS A 264 -18.18 7.22 26.30
N VAL A 265 -18.98 6.30 26.82
CA VAL A 265 -20.37 6.10 26.46
C VAL A 265 -21.20 6.19 27.75
N GLU A 266 -22.27 6.96 27.71
CA GLU A 266 -23.17 7.14 28.86
C GLU A 266 -24.57 6.66 28.53
N LYS A 267 -25.21 6.02 29.51
CA LYS A 267 -26.60 5.59 29.43
C LYS A 267 -27.46 6.58 30.21
N LEU A 268 -28.16 7.43 29.46
CA LEU A 268 -28.91 8.57 29.98
C LEU A 268 -30.40 8.23 30.05
N ARG A 269 -31.03 8.51 31.19
CA ARG A 269 -32.46 8.26 31.40
C ARG A 269 -33.30 9.33 30.72
N VAL A 270 -34.39 8.93 30.07
CA VAL A 270 -35.31 9.85 29.39
C VAL A 270 -36.50 10.16 30.29
N GLY A 271 -36.46 11.31 30.97
CA GLY A 271 -37.51 11.71 31.93
C GLY A 271 -37.83 10.60 32.93
N ASP A 272 -39.12 10.43 33.26
CA ASP A 272 -39.63 9.33 34.11
C ASP A 272 -40.20 8.13 33.33
N SER A 273 -39.87 8.04 32.03
CA SER A 273 -40.53 7.12 31.11
C SER A 273 -40.13 5.64 31.25
N GLY A 274 -39.01 5.37 31.94
CA GLY A 274 -38.35 4.07 31.95
C GLY A 274 -37.53 3.77 30.69
N PHE A 275 -37.43 4.70 29.74
CA PHE A 275 -36.51 4.61 28.61
C PHE A 275 -35.14 5.21 28.94
N TYR A 276 -34.12 4.69 28.25
CA TYR A 276 -32.75 5.17 28.29
C TYR A 276 -32.21 5.29 26.87
N ILE A 277 -31.38 6.30 26.64
CA ILE A 277 -30.57 6.44 25.44
C ILE A 277 -29.10 6.32 25.83
N THR A 278 -28.39 5.43 25.13
CA THR A 278 -26.95 5.24 25.26
C THR A 278 -26.28 6.10 24.20
N VAL A 279 -25.43 7.03 24.63
CA VAL A 279 -24.82 8.05 23.77
C VAL A 279 -23.30 8.04 23.96
N PRO A 280 -22.49 8.02 22.89
CA PRO A 280 -21.08 8.33 23.00
C PRO A 280 -20.93 9.82 23.30
N VAL A 281 -20.43 10.13 24.50
CA VAL A 281 -20.35 11.51 25.02
C VAL A 281 -18.96 12.12 24.90
N ALA A 282 -17.94 11.29 24.67
CA ALA A 282 -16.59 11.74 24.38
C ALA A 282 -15.99 10.94 23.23
N ARG A 283 -15.08 11.59 22.48
CA ARG A 283 -14.32 10.99 21.38
C ARG A 283 -12.85 11.38 21.43
N SER A 284 -12.02 10.50 20.86
CA SER A 284 -10.62 10.76 20.55
C SER A 284 -10.50 11.39 19.17
N VAL A 285 -9.54 12.29 19.01
CA VAL A 285 -9.12 12.88 17.74
C VAL A 285 -7.61 12.87 17.71
N ASN A 286 -7.05 11.92 16.96
CA ASN A 286 -5.62 11.80 16.85
C ASN A 286 -5.05 12.98 16.03
N PRO A 287 -4.02 13.70 16.53
CA PRO A 287 -3.49 14.89 15.86
C PRO A 287 -2.70 14.59 14.57
N VAL A 288 -2.27 13.33 14.36
CA VAL A 288 -1.55 12.92 13.14
C VAL A 288 -2.52 12.57 12.03
N THR A 289 -3.58 11.83 12.33
CA THR A 289 -4.52 11.32 11.30
C THR A 289 -5.80 12.14 11.18
N GLY A 290 -6.15 12.94 12.20
CA GLY A 290 -7.48 13.56 12.33
C GLY A 290 -8.62 12.55 12.55
N GLN A 291 -8.29 11.29 12.85
CA GLN A 291 -9.23 10.16 13.00
C GLN A 291 -9.14 9.56 14.41
N SER A 292 -9.98 8.57 14.69
CA SER A 292 -10.04 7.85 15.96
C SER A 292 -9.86 6.35 15.76
N TRP A 293 -9.36 5.68 16.81
CA TRP A 293 -9.33 4.21 16.92
C TRP A 293 -10.71 3.61 17.26
N GLU A 294 -11.65 4.45 17.70
CA GLU A 294 -12.97 4.03 18.17
C GLU A 294 -13.81 3.40 17.05
N VAL A 295 -14.74 2.52 17.45
CA VAL A 295 -15.72 1.81 16.58
C VAL A 295 -15.08 0.80 15.62
N THR A 296 -14.07 1.21 14.85
CA THR A 296 -13.45 0.38 13.81
C THR A 296 -12.24 -0.43 14.32
N GLY A 297 -11.68 -0.02 15.45
CA GLY A 297 -10.49 -0.62 16.03
C GLY A 297 -9.21 -0.26 15.28
N VAL A 298 -8.08 -0.61 15.89
CA VAL A 298 -6.75 -0.48 15.33
C VAL A 298 -6.48 -1.66 14.41
N SER A 299 -6.24 -1.39 13.13
CA SER A 299 -5.71 -2.38 12.22
C SER A 299 -4.23 -2.66 12.53
N PRO A 300 -3.76 -3.91 12.43
CA PRO A 300 -2.33 -4.24 12.46
C PRO A 300 -1.51 -3.44 11.42
N SER A 301 -0.21 -3.33 11.66
CA SER A 301 0.76 -2.74 10.70
C SER A 301 1.16 -3.75 9.64
N VAL A 302 1.23 -5.02 10.04
CA VAL A 302 1.52 -6.15 9.16
C VAL A 302 0.20 -6.58 8.54
N ILE A 303 0.07 -6.42 7.23
CA ILE A 303 -0.98 -7.06 6.45
C ILE A 303 -0.23 -8.08 5.58
N PRO A 304 0.15 -9.26 6.10
CA PRO A 304 0.53 -10.32 5.18
C PRO A 304 -0.71 -10.73 4.39
N ASP A 305 -0.51 -11.45 3.30
CA ASP A 305 -1.57 -12.20 2.61
C ASP A 305 -2.31 -13.19 3.55
N ALA A 306 -1.77 -13.44 4.74
CA ALA A 306 -2.38 -14.17 5.85
C ALA A 306 -2.56 -13.27 7.10
N ILE A 307 -3.77 -13.28 7.67
CA ILE A 307 -4.08 -12.63 8.95
C ILE A 307 -3.23 -13.28 10.05
N VAL A 308 -2.41 -12.51 10.76
CA VAL A 308 -1.67 -12.99 11.94
C VAL A 308 -2.68 -13.19 13.07
N LEU A 309 -2.95 -14.44 13.43
CA LEU A 309 -3.84 -14.74 14.54
C LEU A 309 -3.22 -14.29 15.87
N ALA A 310 -4.07 -14.00 16.85
CA ALA A 310 -3.61 -13.53 18.14
C ALA A 310 -2.69 -14.52 18.84
N GLU A 311 -2.78 -15.83 18.56
CA GLU A 311 -1.91 -16.87 19.12
C GLU A 311 -0.49 -16.84 18.55
N ASP A 312 -0.36 -16.62 17.24
CA ASP A 312 0.92 -16.59 16.50
C ASP A 312 1.65 -15.25 16.62
N ALA A 313 1.01 -14.22 17.17
CA ALA A 313 1.53 -12.86 17.20
C ALA A 313 2.89 -12.69 17.90
N VAL A 314 3.22 -13.54 18.88
CA VAL A 314 4.54 -13.50 19.56
C VAL A 314 5.63 -14.07 18.67
N GLU A 315 5.37 -15.21 18.02
CA GLU A 315 6.30 -15.83 17.08
C GLU A 315 6.59 -14.88 15.92
N ARG A 316 5.53 -14.30 15.32
CA ARG A 316 5.68 -13.31 14.26
C ARG A 316 6.48 -12.08 14.71
N ALA A 317 6.30 -11.63 15.96
CA ALA A 317 7.10 -10.53 16.49
C ALA A 317 8.60 -10.89 16.58
N HIS A 318 8.94 -12.12 16.96
CA HIS A 318 10.33 -12.58 16.97
C HIS A 318 10.94 -12.65 15.57
N GLU A 319 10.20 -13.13 14.57
CA GLU A 319 10.64 -13.14 13.18
C GLU A 319 10.97 -11.73 12.67
N ILE A 320 10.09 -10.76 12.96
CA ILE A 320 10.29 -9.36 12.58
C ILE A 320 11.55 -8.79 13.25
N ILE A 321 11.70 -9.00 14.57
CA ILE A 321 12.89 -8.55 15.32
C ILE A 321 14.17 -9.19 14.77
N ALA A 322 14.12 -10.46 14.36
CA ALA A 322 15.26 -11.15 13.76
C ALA A 322 15.62 -10.54 12.40
N PHE A 323 14.63 -10.37 11.52
CA PHE A 323 14.78 -9.77 10.19
C PHE A 323 15.28 -8.31 10.25
N HIS A 324 14.84 -7.52 11.24
CA HIS A 324 15.26 -6.12 11.40
C HIS A 324 16.75 -5.94 11.65
N LYS A 325 17.43 -6.97 12.15
CA LYS A 325 18.89 -6.96 12.33
C LYS A 325 19.63 -6.81 11.00
N ASP A 326 19.08 -7.37 9.93
CA ASP A 326 19.71 -7.41 8.62
C ASP A 326 19.41 -6.16 7.78
N ILE A 327 18.36 -5.38 8.11
CA ILE A 327 17.90 -4.23 7.30
C ILE A 327 19.02 -3.21 7.07
N LEU A 328 19.83 -2.92 8.08
CA LEU A 328 20.92 -1.94 7.96
C LEU A 328 21.90 -2.36 6.85
N ASP A 329 22.37 -3.60 6.91
CA ASP A 329 23.36 -4.13 5.97
C ASP A 329 22.76 -4.27 4.56
N LEU A 330 21.50 -4.72 4.45
CA LEU A 330 20.82 -4.90 3.17
C LEU A 330 20.57 -3.55 2.45
N VAL A 331 20.13 -2.53 3.19
CA VAL A 331 19.91 -1.19 2.62
C VAL A 331 21.24 -0.55 2.19
N GLN A 332 22.31 -0.75 2.97
CA GLN A 332 23.63 -0.26 2.62
C GLN A 332 24.18 -0.95 1.37
N GLU A 333 24.13 -2.29 1.32
CA GLU A 333 24.60 -3.07 0.17
C GLU A 333 23.80 -2.74 -1.10
N ALA A 334 22.50 -2.51 -1.00
CA ALA A 334 21.69 -2.06 -2.14
C ALA A 334 22.20 -0.72 -2.72
N GLY A 335 22.61 0.22 -1.85
CA GLY A 335 23.23 1.48 -2.25
C GLY A 335 24.60 1.27 -2.91
N ASP A 336 25.44 0.43 -2.31
CA ASP A 336 26.80 0.13 -2.79
C ASP A 336 26.78 -0.56 -4.16
N LEU A 337 25.87 -1.52 -4.35
CA LEU A 337 25.64 -2.18 -5.65
C LEU A 337 25.23 -1.18 -6.73
N LEU A 338 24.36 -0.22 -6.39
CA LEU A 338 23.94 0.82 -7.31
C LEU A 338 25.10 1.74 -7.69
N GLU A 339 25.90 2.21 -6.73
CA GLU A 339 27.08 3.04 -7.00
C GLU A 339 28.12 2.32 -7.86
N LYS A 340 28.25 1.00 -7.69
CA LYS A 340 29.22 0.19 -8.43
C LYS A 340 28.77 -0.16 -9.85
N HIS A 341 27.47 -0.43 -10.05
CA HIS A 341 26.98 -1.07 -11.29
C HIS A 341 26.06 -0.19 -12.12
N TYR A 342 25.46 0.86 -11.57
CA TYR A 342 24.53 1.69 -12.30
C TYR A 342 25.24 2.62 -13.28
N THR A 343 24.64 2.79 -14.45
CA THR A 343 25.23 3.55 -15.55
C THR A 343 25.40 5.04 -15.28
N VAL A 344 24.60 5.63 -14.38
CA VAL A 344 24.58 7.08 -14.11
C VAL A 344 25.07 7.35 -12.68
N PRO A 345 26.38 7.61 -12.47
CA PRO A 345 26.98 7.66 -11.13
C PRO A 345 26.40 8.74 -10.23
N GLU A 346 26.08 9.92 -10.79
CA GLU A 346 25.47 11.02 -10.04
C GLU A 346 24.10 10.65 -9.46
N VAL A 347 23.32 9.87 -10.22
CA VAL A 347 22.02 9.38 -9.77
C VAL A 347 22.20 8.26 -8.75
N ALA A 348 23.15 7.35 -8.95
CA ALA A 348 23.47 6.30 -7.99
C ALA A 348 23.84 6.89 -6.61
N ALA A 349 24.76 7.86 -6.58
CA ALA A 349 25.17 8.54 -5.36
C ALA A 349 24.03 9.35 -4.71
N LYS A 350 23.05 9.83 -5.48
CA LYS A 350 21.84 10.48 -4.94
C LYS A 350 20.92 9.45 -4.27
N VAL A 351 20.67 8.31 -4.92
CA VAL A 351 19.84 7.23 -4.39
C VAL A 351 20.47 6.66 -3.11
N SER A 352 21.76 6.30 -3.14
CA SER A 352 22.50 5.80 -1.98
C SER A 352 22.39 6.71 -0.76
N ARG A 353 22.59 8.03 -0.93
CA ARG A 353 22.38 9.02 0.15
C ARG A 353 20.95 9.06 0.66
N LEU A 354 19.95 8.93 -0.22
CA LEU A 354 18.55 8.87 0.20
C LEU A 354 18.30 7.63 1.06
N LEU A 355 18.75 6.46 0.61
CA LEU A 355 18.58 5.20 1.35
C LEU A 355 19.17 5.31 2.76
N GLN A 356 20.37 5.88 2.90
CA GLN A 356 20.99 6.12 4.21
C GLN A 356 20.21 7.13 5.07
N SER A 357 19.65 8.19 4.47
CA SER A 357 18.79 9.15 5.19
C SER A 357 17.55 8.47 5.72
N LYS A 358 16.83 7.74 4.84
CA LYS A 358 15.61 6.99 5.18
C LYS A 358 15.86 5.95 6.27
N LEU A 359 17.01 5.27 6.22
CA LEU A 359 17.45 4.33 7.25
C LEU A 359 17.68 5.03 8.60
N THR A 360 18.40 6.16 8.60
CA THR A 360 18.70 6.93 9.82
C THR A 360 17.44 7.53 10.46
N GLU A 361 16.49 7.95 9.62
CA GLU A 361 15.17 8.44 10.02
C GLU A 361 14.23 7.32 10.47
N GLY A 362 14.62 6.05 10.28
CA GLY A 362 13.85 4.87 10.69
C GLY A 362 12.65 4.57 9.78
N LEU A 363 12.66 5.03 8.52
CA LEU A 363 11.56 4.80 7.59
C LEU A 363 11.42 3.34 7.15
N TYR A 364 12.47 2.52 7.30
CA TYR A 364 12.39 1.06 7.05
C TYR A 364 11.84 0.25 8.24
N ARG A 365 11.50 0.89 9.38
CA ARG A 365 10.95 0.18 10.56
C ARG A 365 9.59 -0.48 10.32
N SER A 366 8.85 -0.04 9.31
CA SER A 366 7.55 -0.64 8.98
C SER A 366 7.66 -1.89 8.10
N VAL A 367 8.86 -2.17 7.57
CA VAL A 367 9.14 -3.34 6.73
C VAL A 367 9.24 -4.56 7.63
N VAL A 368 8.64 -5.69 7.27
CA VAL A 368 8.45 -6.84 8.17
C VAL A 368 8.89 -8.17 7.58
N ASP A 369 9.35 -8.15 6.33
CA ASP A 369 9.86 -9.29 5.58
C ASP A 369 10.63 -8.80 4.33
N TYR A 370 11.25 -9.74 3.61
CA TYR A 370 12.00 -9.45 2.39
C TYR A 370 11.14 -8.88 1.27
N GLU A 371 9.87 -9.28 1.16
CA GLU A 371 8.96 -8.79 0.11
C GLU A 371 8.62 -7.32 0.32
N SER A 372 8.20 -6.94 1.53
CA SER A 372 7.97 -5.53 1.87
C SER A 372 9.24 -4.69 1.75
N LEU A 373 10.43 -5.26 2.00
CA LEU A 373 11.71 -4.58 1.81
C LEU A 373 12.02 -4.35 0.34
N ALA A 374 11.85 -5.37 -0.49
CA ALA A 374 12.05 -5.32 -1.93
C ALA A 374 11.13 -4.27 -2.57
N SER A 375 9.85 -4.26 -2.17
CA SER A 375 8.87 -3.26 -2.63
C SER A 375 9.27 -1.84 -2.21
N GLN A 376 9.62 -1.63 -0.94
CA GLN A 376 10.00 -0.31 -0.44
C GLN A 376 11.28 0.21 -1.11
N LEU A 377 12.31 -0.63 -1.20
CA LEU A 377 13.56 -0.26 -1.88
C LEU A 377 13.33 0.01 -3.37
N THR A 378 12.53 -0.80 -4.05
CA THR A 378 12.16 -0.56 -5.47
C THR A 378 11.52 0.81 -5.64
N ALA A 379 10.55 1.15 -4.81
CA ALA A 379 9.91 2.47 -4.84
C ALA A 379 10.93 3.60 -4.62
N ASP A 380 11.79 3.46 -3.62
CA ASP A 380 12.81 4.47 -3.28
C ASP A 380 13.83 4.67 -4.41
N LEU A 381 14.27 3.57 -5.04
CA LEU A 381 15.16 3.56 -6.21
C LEU A 381 14.51 4.28 -7.39
N GLN A 382 13.28 3.90 -7.75
CA GLN A 382 12.58 4.42 -8.93
C GLN A 382 12.18 5.88 -8.79
N GLU A 383 11.63 6.28 -7.64
CA GLU A 383 11.19 7.68 -7.40
C GLU A 383 12.38 8.65 -7.48
N THR A 384 13.53 8.25 -6.93
CA THR A 384 14.69 9.13 -6.82
C THR A 384 15.50 9.23 -8.11
N SER A 385 15.56 8.12 -8.85
CA SER A 385 16.29 8.00 -10.11
C SER A 385 15.47 8.42 -11.33
N GLY A 386 14.14 8.27 -11.27
CA GLY A 386 13.26 8.36 -12.43
C GLY A 386 13.41 7.17 -13.40
N ASP A 387 14.13 6.11 -13.01
CA ASP A 387 14.38 4.93 -13.83
C ASP A 387 13.57 3.73 -13.31
N HIS A 388 12.46 3.44 -13.98
CA HIS A 388 11.55 2.33 -13.65
C HIS A 388 12.18 0.93 -13.82
N ARG A 389 13.37 0.84 -14.44
CA ARG A 389 14.06 -0.42 -14.70
C ARG A 389 14.88 -0.89 -13.49
N LEU A 390 15.20 0.04 -12.58
CA LEU A 390 15.76 -0.28 -11.28
C LEU A 390 14.69 -0.95 -10.43
N HIS A 391 14.94 -2.19 -10.02
CA HIS A 391 14.02 -2.91 -9.13
C HIS A 391 14.78 -3.93 -8.29
N ILE A 392 14.23 -4.20 -7.12
CA ILE A 392 14.68 -5.23 -6.18
C ILE A 392 13.56 -6.24 -6.05
N PHE A 393 13.91 -7.52 -6.08
CA PHE A 393 12.97 -8.62 -5.98
C PHE A 393 13.53 -9.74 -5.12
N ASN A 394 12.64 -10.58 -4.58
CA ASN A 394 12.99 -11.80 -3.88
C ASN A 394 13.04 -12.98 -4.84
N CYS A 395 14.04 -13.86 -4.70
CA CYS A 395 14.13 -15.09 -5.48
C CYS A 395 14.84 -16.17 -4.65
N ASP A 396 14.18 -17.31 -4.45
CA ASP A 396 14.73 -18.42 -3.67
C ASP A 396 15.82 -19.21 -4.42
N ILE A 397 15.83 -19.09 -5.75
CA ILE A 397 16.80 -19.71 -6.64
C ILE A 397 17.62 -18.59 -7.28
N GLU A 398 18.94 -18.73 -7.32
CA GLU A 398 19.80 -17.75 -7.98
C GLU A 398 19.33 -17.55 -9.44
N PRO A 399 18.96 -16.32 -9.84
CA PRO A 399 18.46 -16.08 -11.19
C PRO A 399 19.52 -16.46 -12.22
N GLU A 400 19.13 -17.25 -13.22
CA GLU A 400 20.04 -17.56 -14.32
C GLU A 400 20.43 -16.26 -15.05
N SER A 401 21.74 -16.01 -15.14
CA SER A 401 22.24 -14.90 -15.92
C SER A 401 22.01 -15.14 -17.42
N LEU A 402 21.39 -14.18 -18.12
CA LEU A 402 21.30 -14.17 -19.59
C LEU A 402 22.67 -14.14 -20.29
N HIS A 403 23.78 -14.03 -19.54
CA HIS A 403 25.14 -14.23 -20.05
C HIS A 403 25.51 -15.70 -20.29
N ASN A 404 24.58 -16.63 -20.12
CA ASN A 404 24.75 -18.00 -20.62
C ASN A 404 25.03 -17.98 -22.13
N ILE A 405 26.00 -18.81 -22.54
CA ILE A 405 26.39 -18.97 -23.94
C ILE A 405 25.13 -19.41 -24.72
N PRO A 406 24.70 -18.65 -25.76
CA PRO A 406 23.52 -19.01 -26.53
C PRO A 406 23.66 -20.44 -27.06
N LYS A 407 22.67 -21.29 -26.80
CA LYS A 407 22.65 -22.66 -27.32
C LYS A 407 22.48 -22.58 -28.84
N ILE A 408 23.52 -22.96 -29.58
CA ILE A 408 23.46 -23.00 -31.04
C ILE A 408 22.48 -24.12 -31.45
N PRO A 409 21.50 -23.83 -32.31
CA PRO A 409 20.50 -24.81 -32.69
C PRO A 409 21.09 -25.92 -33.56
N SER A 410 20.61 -27.14 -33.34
CA SER A 410 20.87 -28.27 -34.23
C SER A 410 20.13 -28.11 -35.57
N PRO A 411 20.56 -28.81 -36.64
CA PRO A 411 19.90 -28.73 -37.96
C PRO A 411 18.40 -29.02 -37.93
N GLU A 412 17.96 -29.91 -37.04
CA GLU A 412 16.55 -30.28 -36.87
C GLU A 412 15.73 -29.15 -36.20
N GLU A 413 16.35 -28.39 -35.30
CA GLU A 413 15.72 -27.27 -34.58
C GLU A 413 15.58 -26.00 -35.44
N VAL A 414 16.41 -25.83 -36.48
CA VAL A 414 16.45 -24.61 -37.32
C VAL A 414 15.08 -24.24 -37.89
N GLY A 415 14.34 -25.21 -38.44
CA GLY A 415 13.03 -24.97 -39.02
C GLY A 415 12.01 -24.51 -37.97
N PHE A 416 11.96 -25.19 -36.83
CA PHE A 416 11.06 -24.85 -35.72
C PHE A 416 11.34 -23.46 -35.16
N ILE A 417 12.61 -23.09 -34.99
CA ILE A 417 13.00 -21.76 -34.50
C ILE A 417 12.55 -20.68 -35.48
N ILE A 418 12.76 -20.87 -36.79
CA ILE A 418 12.33 -19.89 -37.79
C ILE A 418 10.80 -19.73 -37.76
N ASP A 419 10.05 -20.84 -37.73
CA ASP A 419 8.59 -20.81 -37.74
C ASP A 419 8.00 -20.23 -36.45
N ALA A 420 8.66 -20.44 -35.32
CA ALA A 420 8.28 -19.86 -34.03
C ALA A 420 8.55 -18.35 -34.00
N LEU A 421 9.75 -17.93 -34.42
CA LEU A 421 10.21 -16.56 -34.29
C LEU A 421 9.67 -15.63 -35.37
N PHE A 422 9.55 -16.07 -36.62
CA PHE A 422 9.25 -15.20 -37.76
C PHE A 422 7.89 -15.54 -38.37
N LYS A 423 7.02 -14.53 -38.52
CA LYS A 423 5.83 -14.61 -39.37
C LYS A 423 6.03 -13.73 -40.59
N VAL A 424 5.78 -14.28 -41.77
CA VAL A 424 6.04 -13.63 -43.05
C VAL A 424 4.84 -13.75 -43.97
N GLU A 425 4.45 -12.62 -44.58
CA GLU A 425 3.37 -12.55 -45.56
C GLU A 425 3.69 -11.50 -46.62
N VAL A 426 3.16 -11.67 -47.84
CA VAL A 426 3.14 -10.62 -48.86
C VAL A 426 1.69 -10.20 -49.04
N LEU A 427 1.35 -9.03 -48.50
CA LEU A 427 0.00 -8.47 -48.51
C LEU A 427 -0.35 -7.88 -49.88
N SER A 428 -1.65 -7.61 -50.07
CA SER A 428 -2.19 -7.02 -51.30
C SER A 428 -1.41 -5.78 -51.73
N GLY A 429 -1.04 -5.73 -53.01
CA GLY A 429 -0.23 -4.66 -53.56
C GLY A 429 1.27 -4.81 -53.28
N ASN A 430 1.80 -6.03 -53.14
CA ASN A 430 3.25 -6.24 -53.00
C ASN A 430 3.86 -5.52 -51.77
N ILE A 431 3.15 -5.58 -50.64
CA ILE A 431 3.61 -5.05 -49.36
C ILE A 431 4.10 -6.25 -48.54
N GLY A 432 5.39 -6.29 -48.23
CA GLY A 432 5.94 -7.28 -47.33
C GLY A 432 5.48 -7.03 -45.89
N TYR A 433 5.12 -8.08 -45.18
CA TYR A 433 4.86 -8.07 -43.74
C TYR A 433 5.81 -9.06 -43.07
N LEU A 434 6.59 -8.57 -42.11
CA LEU A 434 7.55 -9.33 -41.33
C LEU A 434 7.29 -9.06 -39.85
N ARG A 435 6.90 -10.09 -39.11
CA ARG A 435 6.81 -10.06 -37.65
C ARG A 435 7.89 -10.95 -37.08
N PHE A 436 8.54 -10.50 -36.02
CA PHE A 436 9.34 -11.40 -35.20
C PHE A 436 9.20 -11.08 -33.72
N ASP A 437 9.01 -12.13 -32.91
CA ASP A 437 8.50 -12.00 -31.54
C ASP A 437 9.62 -11.92 -30.49
N MET A 438 10.87 -12.16 -30.87
CA MET A 438 12.04 -12.04 -30.01
C MET A 438 13.27 -11.60 -30.80
N MET A 439 14.20 -10.89 -30.14
CA MET A 439 15.53 -10.59 -30.67
C MET A 439 16.51 -11.71 -30.30
N GLU A 440 16.93 -12.49 -31.28
CA GLU A 440 17.88 -13.59 -31.08
C GLU A 440 19.33 -13.13 -31.03
N ASP A 441 20.20 -13.97 -30.45
CA ASP A 441 21.64 -13.71 -30.47
C ASP A 441 22.20 -13.82 -31.90
N ILE A 442 23.17 -12.96 -32.23
CA ILE A 442 23.81 -12.94 -33.55
C ILE A 442 24.41 -14.29 -33.97
N LYS A 443 24.90 -15.11 -33.03
CA LYS A 443 25.44 -16.45 -33.32
C LYS A 443 24.33 -17.42 -33.71
N VAL A 444 23.17 -17.33 -33.06
CA VAL A 444 21.98 -18.13 -33.39
C VAL A 444 21.47 -17.73 -34.77
N LEU A 445 21.35 -16.41 -35.05
CA LEU A 445 20.98 -15.90 -36.38
C LEU A 445 21.98 -16.33 -37.46
N GLY A 446 23.27 -16.38 -37.14
CA GLY A 446 24.31 -16.90 -38.03
C GLY A 446 24.10 -18.38 -38.38
N ALA A 447 23.76 -19.21 -37.38
CA ALA A 447 23.52 -20.64 -37.57
C ALA A 447 22.27 -20.92 -38.42
N ILE A 448 21.20 -20.13 -38.26
CA ILE A 448 19.96 -20.31 -39.04
C ILE A 448 19.94 -19.50 -40.34
N GLY A 449 20.98 -18.69 -40.61
CA GLY A 449 20.97 -17.64 -41.63
C GLY A 449 20.61 -18.12 -43.03
N THR A 450 21.18 -19.24 -43.49
CA THR A 450 20.91 -19.79 -44.84
C THR A 450 19.42 -20.15 -45.01
N GLN A 451 18.83 -20.77 -44.00
CA GLN A 451 17.42 -21.15 -44.04
C GLN A 451 16.51 -19.94 -43.85
N LEU A 452 16.88 -18.99 -42.99
CA LEU A 452 16.18 -17.73 -42.79
C LEU A 452 16.09 -16.94 -44.11
N ILE A 453 17.18 -16.87 -44.88
CA ILE A 453 17.17 -16.25 -46.21
C ILE A 453 16.19 -16.96 -47.14
N LYS A 454 16.26 -18.29 -47.20
CA LYS A 454 15.45 -19.09 -48.11
C LYS A 454 13.94 -19.01 -47.81
N VAL A 455 13.55 -19.07 -46.53
CA VAL A 455 12.15 -19.23 -46.11
C VAL A 455 11.47 -17.89 -45.82
N VAL A 456 12.22 -16.89 -45.35
CA VAL A 456 11.70 -15.59 -44.94
C VAL A 456 12.16 -14.50 -45.91
N TRP A 457 13.46 -14.25 -46.01
CA TRP A 457 13.96 -13.03 -46.65
C TRP A 457 13.72 -12.98 -48.16
N ASN A 458 13.90 -14.09 -48.88
CA ASN A 458 13.70 -14.15 -50.34
C ASN A 458 12.24 -13.85 -50.76
N LYS A 459 11.26 -14.06 -49.86
CA LYS A 459 9.86 -13.69 -50.11
C LYS A 459 9.63 -12.19 -50.02
N LEU A 460 10.43 -11.49 -49.22
CA LEU A 460 10.24 -10.08 -48.87
C LEU A 460 11.15 -9.15 -49.66
N VAL A 461 12.36 -9.56 -50.03
CA VAL A 461 13.39 -8.64 -50.54
C VAL A 461 12.95 -7.83 -51.77
N ASN A 462 12.07 -8.40 -52.59
CA ASN A 462 11.54 -7.81 -53.81
C ASN A 462 10.21 -7.05 -53.64
N THR A 463 9.64 -6.97 -52.43
CA THR A 463 8.43 -6.17 -52.20
C THR A 463 8.69 -4.68 -52.36
N ASP A 464 7.66 -3.88 -52.62
CA ASP A 464 7.81 -2.43 -52.83
C ASP A 464 7.90 -1.65 -51.50
N THR A 465 7.33 -2.21 -50.44
CA THR A 465 7.22 -1.60 -49.12
C THR A 465 7.22 -2.70 -48.08
N LEU A 466 7.89 -2.50 -46.94
CA LEU A 466 7.96 -3.47 -45.86
C LEU A 466 7.31 -2.92 -44.59
N ILE A 467 6.46 -3.71 -43.97
CA ILE A 467 5.95 -3.51 -42.61
C ILE A 467 6.68 -4.50 -41.71
N ILE A 468 7.38 -3.98 -40.70
CA ILE A 468 8.01 -4.76 -39.64
C ILE A 468 7.15 -4.64 -38.39
N ASP A 469 6.65 -5.76 -37.89
CA ASP A 469 5.73 -5.78 -36.74
C ASP A 469 6.48 -6.18 -35.46
N MET A 470 6.68 -5.20 -34.58
CA MET A 470 7.35 -5.34 -33.28
C MET A 470 6.37 -5.32 -32.11
N ARG A 471 5.05 -5.30 -32.38
CA ARG A 471 4.00 -5.18 -31.35
C ARG A 471 4.01 -6.31 -30.31
N TYR A 472 4.70 -7.41 -30.60
CA TYR A 472 4.77 -8.60 -29.75
C TYR A 472 6.17 -8.88 -29.21
N ASN A 473 7.14 -8.03 -29.55
CA ASN A 473 8.55 -8.29 -29.27
C ASN A 473 9.03 -7.56 -28.01
N THR A 474 9.17 -8.29 -26.92
CA THR A 474 9.63 -7.75 -25.62
C THR A 474 11.15 -7.54 -25.55
N GLY A 475 11.88 -7.90 -26.61
CA GLY A 475 13.33 -7.76 -26.71
C GLY A 475 14.05 -9.09 -26.79
N GLY A 476 15.22 -9.16 -26.14
CA GLY A 476 16.16 -10.27 -26.24
C GLY A 476 17.58 -9.75 -26.41
N TYR A 477 18.40 -10.43 -27.22
CA TYR A 477 19.80 -10.08 -27.42
C TYR A 477 19.97 -8.87 -28.36
N SER A 478 20.66 -7.84 -27.88
CA SER A 478 20.98 -6.66 -28.70
C SER A 478 22.09 -6.91 -29.74
N THR A 479 22.78 -8.05 -29.65
CA THR A 479 23.90 -8.42 -30.53
C THR A 479 23.48 -8.55 -32.00
N ALA A 480 22.22 -8.88 -32.28
CA ALA A 480 21.69 -9.03 -33.63
C ALA A 480 21.29 -7.70 -34.32
N ILE A 481 21.13 -6.60 -33.58
CA ILE A 481 20.66 -5.33 -34.13
C ILE A 481 21.54 -4.85 -35.31
N PRO A 482 22.89 -4.87 -35.23
CA PRO A 482 23.76 -4.51 -36.35
C PRO A 482 23.47 -5.31 -37.62
N LEU A 483 23.29 -6.63 -37.49
CA LEU A 483 23.02 -7.54 -38.59
C LEU A 483 21.66 -7.23 -39.22
N LEU A 484 20.61 -7.06 -38.41
CA LEU A 484 19.26 -6.75 -38.89
C LEU A 484 19.19 -5.38 -39.59
N CYS A 485 19.79 -4.34 -39.00
CA CYS A 485 19.85 -3.02 -39.61
C CYS A 485 20.60 -3.05 -40.96
N THR A 486 21.62 -3.89 -41.10
CA THR A 486 22.44 -3.97 -42.32
C THR A 486 21.61 -4.23 -43.58
N TYR A 487 20.54 -5.03 -43.52
CA TYR A 487 19.67 -5.28 -44.67
C TYR A 487 18.98 -4.01 -45.21
N PHE A 488 18.85 -2.96 -44.40
CA PHE A 488 18.05 -1.78 -44.74
C PHE A 488 18.89 -0.55 -45.12
N PHE A 489 20.22 -0.63 -45.06
CA PHE A 489 21.12 0.45 -45.47
C PHE A 489 22.01 0.03 -46.63
N ASP A 490 22.52 1.02 -47.36
CA ASP A 490 23.52 0.80 -48.41
C ASP A 490 24.82 0.24 -47.82
N ALA A 491 25.57 -0.53 -48.62
CA ALA A 491 26.79 -1.19 -48.14
C ALA A 491 27.89 -0.20 -47.74
N GLN A 492 27.93 0.97 -48.37
CA GLN A 492 28.85 2.04 -48.05
C GLN A 492 28.18 3.42 -48.17
N PRO A 493 28.52 4.40 -47.30
CA PRO A 493 29.36 4.22 -46.10
C PRO A 493 28.61 3.47 -44.99
N LEU A 494 29.34 2.71 -44.17
CA LEU A 494 28.77 2.07 -42.97
C LEU A 494 28.06 3.10 -42.10
N LYS A 495 26.87 2.77 -41.63
CA LYS A 495 26.04 3.66 -40.83
C LYS A 495 26.30 3.43 -39.35
N HIS A 496 26.54 4.52 -38.63
CA HIS A 496 26.58 4.53 -37.17
C HIS A 496 25.16 4.42 -36.65
N LEU A 497 24.86 3.32 -35.96
CA LEU A 497 23.52 3.00 -35.46
C LEU A 497 23.27 3.71 -34.12
N TYR A 498 24.17 3.48 -33.16
CA TYR A 498 24.18 4.10 -31.84
C TYR A 498 25.52 3.81 -31.17
N THR A 499 25.72 4.36 -29.97
CA THR A 499 26.91 4.12 -29.17
C THR A 499 26.51 3.54 -27.82
N ILE A 500 27.17 2.49 -27.37
CA ILE A 500 27.00 1.93 -26.03
C ILE A 500 28.08 2.50 -25.13
N PHE A 501 27.67 3.01 -23.98
CA PHE A 501 28.54 3.40 -22.88
C PHE A 501 28.36 2.40 -21.73
N ASP A 502 29.43 1.69 -21.40
CA ASP A 502 29.48 0.76 -20.26
C ASP A 502 30.30 1.43 -19.15
N HIS A 503 29.63 1.78 -18.05
CA HIS A 503 30.26 2.45 -16.92
C HIS A 503 31.41 1.62 -16.32
N SER A 504 31.23 0.29 -16.24
CA SER A 504 32.18 -0.62 -15.60
C SER A 504 33.51 -0.76 -16.36
N LYS A 505 33.51 -0.46 -17.68
CA LYS A 505 34.67 -0.65 -18.56
C LYS A 505 35.28 0.66 -19.06
N THR A 506 34.70 1.82 -18.72
CA THR A 506 35.04 3.15 -19.29
C THR A 506 35.05 3.20 -20.83
N ASN A 507 34.54 2.16 -21.49
CA ASN A 507 34.67 1.96 -22.92
C ASN A 507 33.40 2.43 -23.63
N VAL A 508 33.62 3.19 -24.71
CA VAL A 508 32.59 3.67 -25.63
C VAL A 508 32.63 2.80 -26.87
N THR A 509 31.58 2.01 -27.12
CA THR A 509 31.51 1.13 -28.30
C THR A 509 30.55 1.70 -29.32
N LYS A 510 31.05 2.09 -30.50
CA LYS A 510 30.20 2.47 -31.63
C LYS A 510 29.62 1.22 -32.28
N VAL A 511 28.30 1.16 -32.35
CA VAL A 511 27.58 0.10 -33.03
C VAL A 511 27.30 0.54 -34.47
N MET A 512 27.80 -0.22 -35.44
CA MET A 512 27.79 0.12 -36.85
C MET A 512 27.05 -0.96 -37.66
N THR A 513 26.54 -0.61 -38.85
CA THR A 513 26.17 -1.63 -39.83
C THR A 513 27.38 -2.46 -40.28
N LEU A 514 27.14 -3.68 -40.75
CA LEU A 514 28.16 -4.58 -41.27
C LEU A 514 28.45 -4.31 -42.76
N PRO A 515 29.69 -4.56 -43.23
CA PRO A 515 30.05 -4.39 -44.64
C PRO A 515 29.34 -5.41 -45.54
N GLU A 516 29.19 -6.64 -45.04
CA GLU A 516 28.61 -7.76 -45.78
C GLU A 516 27.47 -8.39 -44.99
N VAL A 517 26.54 -8.98 -45.73
CA VAL A 517 25.40 -9.73 -45.18
C VAL A 517 25.06 -10.88 -46.11
N LEU A 518 24.54 -11.97 -45.56
CA LEU A 518 24.04 -13.07 -46.37
C LEU A 518 22.78 -12.62 -47.14
N GLY A 519 22.67 -12.97 -48.43
CA GLY A 519 21.53 -12.58 -49.26
C GLY A 519 21.56 -11.12 -49.72
N GLN A 520 20.47 -10.68 -50.35
CA GLN A 520 20.38 -9.34 -50.95
C GLN A 520 19.88 -8.30 -49.92
N ARG A 521 20.44 -7.10 -49.91
CA ARG A 521 19.92 -5.98 -49.09
C ARG A 521 18.55 -5.52 -49.63
N TYR A 522 17.63 -5.12 -48.75
CA TYR A 522 16.34 -4.53 -49.13
C TYR A 522 16.51 -3.19 -49.87
N GLY A 523 17.63 -2.51 -49.59
CA GLY A 523 18.00 -1.23 -50.17
C GLY A 523 17.53 -0.03 -49.33
N SER A 524 18.10 1.14 -49.60
CA SER A 524 17.83 2.38 -48.86
C SER A 524 16.59 3.15 -49.34
N GLN A 525 16.04 2.82 -50.51
CA GLN A 525 15.01 3.61 -51.18
C GLN A 525 13.56 3.16 -50.90
N LYS A 526 13.37 1.88 -50.55
CA LYS A 526 12.03 1.32 -50.31
C LYS A 526 11.49 1.77 -48.95
N ASP A 527 10.21 2.12 -48.90
CA ASP A 527 9.55 2.52 -47.67
C ASP A 527 9.52 1.38 -46.64
N ILE A 528 9.81 1.70 -45.38
CA ILE A 528 9.71 0.79 -44.23
C ILE A 528 8.83 1.42 -43.15
N TYR A 529 7.89 0.63 -42.64
CA TYR A 529 7.05 0.97 -41.51
C TYR A 529 7.32 -0.01 -40.36
N ILE A 530 7.41 0.48 -39.13
CA ILE A 530 7.57 -0.36 -37.93
C ILE A 530 6.33 -0.21 -37.06
N LEU A 531 5.72 -1.32 -36.64
CA LEU A 531 4.57 -1.32 -35.75
C LEU A 531 5.03 -1.56 -34.31
N THR A 532 4.55 -0.76 -33.36
CA THR A 532 4.91 -0.87 -31.93
C THR A 532 3.69 -0.96 -31.02
N SER A 533 3.89 -1.56 -29.85
CA SER A 533 2.93 -1.61 -28.75
C SER A 533 3.62 -1.20 -27.43
N HIS A 534 2.82 -1.07 -26.36
CA HIS A 534 3.33 -0.88 -25.00
C HIS A 534 4.23 -2.00 -24.47
N ILE A 535 4.24 -3.20 -25.07
CA ILE A 535 5.13 -4.29 -24.67
C ILE A 535 6.41 -4.38 -25.50
N THR A 536 6.53 -3.60 -26.58
CA THR A 536 7.76 -3.58 -27.38
C THR A 536 8.92 -3.14 -26.48
N GLY A 537 9.95 -3.99 -26.31
CA GLY A 537 10.91 -3.86 -25.22
C GLY A 537 12.39 -4.03 -25.59
N SER A 538 13.28 -3.42 -24.82
CA SER A 538 14.73 -3.69 -24.81
C SER A 538 15.37 -3.65 -26.23
N ALA A 539 15.95 -4.74 -26.72
CA ALA A 539 16.58 -4.82 -28.03
C ALA A 539 15.64 -4.45 -29.20
N ALA A 540 14.33 -4.76 -29.09
CA ALA A 540 13.33 -4.37 -30.09
C ALA A 540 13.13 -2.86 -30.16
N GLU A 541 13.13 -2.20 -28.99
CA GLU A 541 13.07 -0.76 -28.90
C GLU A 541 14.33 -0.12 -29.47
N ALA A 542 15.50 -0.69 -29.17
CA ALA A 542 16.77 -0.21 -29.68
C ALA A 542 16.83 -0.27 -31.22
N PHE A 543 16.38 -1.37 -31.83
CA PHE A 543 16.21 -1.48 -33.27
C PHE A 543 15.24 -0.42 -33.82
N THR A 544 14.06 -0.33 -33.21
CA THR A 544 13.00 0.59 -33.65
C THR A 544 13.46 2.05 -33.58
N ARG A 545 14.08 2.44 -32.47
CA ARG A 545 14.61 3.78 -32.25
C ARG A 545 15.71 4.11 -33.25
N THR A 546 16.64 3.18 -33.48
CA THR A 546 17.72 3.33 -34.46
C THR A 546 17.14 3.62 -35.85
N MET A 547 16.19 2.81 -36.28
CA MET A 547 15.54 2.96 -37.59
C MET A 547 14.73 4.27 -37.69
N LYS A 548 14.13 4.72 -36.58
CA LYS A 548 13.45 6.01 -36.46
C LYS A 548 14.42 7.20 -36.55
N GLU A 549 15.44 7.24 -35.70
CA GLU A 549 16.37 8.38 -35.61
C GLU A 549 17.18 8.55 -36.90
N LEU A 550 17.60 7.45 -37.52
CA LEU A 550 18.28 7.45 -38.82
C LEU A 550 17.33 7.73 -40.00
N LYS A 551 16.05 8.04 -39.73
CA LYS A 551 15.01 8.31 -40.73
C LYS A 551 14.83 7.18 -41.76
N ARG A 552 15.12 5.94 -41.35
CA ARG A 552 14.99 4.77 -42.22
C ARG A 552 13.58 4.19 -42.21
N ALA A 553 12.86 4.29 -41.09
CA ALA A 553 11.51 3.76 -40.98
C ALA A 553 10.53 4.74 -40.32
N THR A 554 9.26 4.65 -40.72
CA THR A 554 8.14 5.32 -40.03
C THR A 554 7.53 4.39 -39.00
N VAL A 555 7.74 4.69 -37.72
CA VAL A 555 7.13 4.01 -36.56
C VAL A 555 5.67 4.41 -36.37
N ILE A 556 4.78 3.44 -36.22
CA ILE A 556 3.32 3.59 -36.06
C ILE A 556 2.86 2.68 -34.90
N GLY A 557 2.02 3.18 -34.00
CA GLY A 557 1.47 2.37 -32.93
C GLY A 557 1.50 3.10 -31.60
N GLU A 558 1.81 2.38 -30.53
CA GLU A 558 1.89 2.91 -29.17
C GLU A 558 3.35 3.23 -28.78
N PRO A 559 3.55 4.09 -27.77
CA PRO A 559 4.84 4.22 -27.09
C PRO A 559 5.31 2.87 -26.54
N THR A 560 6.60 2.58 -26.71
CA THR A 560 7.22 1.34 -26.23
C THR A 560 7.55 1.39 -24.73
N ILE A 561 7.90 0.26 -24.11
CA ILE A 561 7.94 0.13 -22.64
C ILE A 561 9.06 0.94 -21.96
N GLY A 562 10.17 1.19 -22.64
CA GLY A 562 11.35 1.87 -22.10
C GLY A 562 12.38 0.94 -21.45
N GLY A 563 12.53 -0.29 -21.92
CA GLY A 563 13.42 -1.31 -21.35
C GLY A 563 14.93 -1.00 -21.49
N ALA A 564 15.74 -1.65 -20.64
CA ALA A 564 17.19 -1.61 -20.75
C ALA A 564 17.70 -2.54 -21.85
N ILE A 565 18.76 -2.14 -22.56
CA ILE A 565 19.50 -3.02 -23.47
C ILE A 565 20.29 -4.08 -22.69
N SER A 566 20.77 -3.72 -21.50
CA SER A 566 21.57 -4.58 -20.64
C SER A 566 21.35 -4.20 -19.18
N SER A 567 21.09 -5.20 -18.35
CA SER A 567 20.99 -5.11 -16.90
C SER A 567 21.77 -6.24 -16.27
N GLY A 568 22.48 -5.95 -15.18
CA GLY A 568 23.05 -6.97 -14.30
C GLY A 568 22.09 -7.29 -13.17
N THR A 569 22.05 -8.56 -12.76
CA THR A 569 21.32 -8.99 -11.56
C THR A 569 22.35 -9.33 -10.49
N TYR A 570 22.23 -8.70 -9.32
CA TYR A 570 23.20 -8.81 -8.24
C TYR A 570 22.49 -9.17 -6.94
N GLN A 571 22.99 -10.18 -6.24
CA GLN A 571 22.49 -10.54 -4.91
C GLN A 571 22.82 -9.43 -3.91
N ILE A 572 21.87 -9.11 -3.02
CA ILE A 572 22.04 -8.12 -1.96
C ILE A 572 22.43 -8.84 -0.67
N GLY A 573 23.68 -8.70 -0.28
CA GLY A 573 24.25 -9.36 0.90
C GLY A 573 24.12 -10.89 0.80
N ASN A 574 23.98 -11.55 1.96
CA ASN A 574 23.69 -12.99 2.04
C ASN A 574 22.18 -13.23 2.20
N SER A 575 21.37 -12.69 1.29
CA SER A 575 19.91 -12.78 1.35
C SER A 575 19.29 -13.31 0.06
N ILE A 576 17.97 -13.54 0.09
CA ILE A 576 17.17 -13.90 -1.09
C ILE A 576 16.83 -12.70 -1.98
N LEU A 577 17.36 -11.51 -1.67
CA LEU A 577 17.10 -10.30 -2.44
C LEU A 577 18.10 -10.13 -3.57
N TYR A 578 17.60 -9.71 -4.72
CA TYR A 578 18.38 -9.39 -5.92
C TYR A 578 18.02 -8.01 -6.45
N ALA A 579 19.03 -7.24 -6.84
CA ALA A 579 18.90 -5.98 -7.54
C ALA A 579 19.13 -6.16 -9.04
N SER A 580 18.16 -5.76 -9.86
CA SER A 580 18.36 -5.62 -11.30
C SER A 580 18.74 -4.18 -11.63
N ILE A 581 19.97 -4.01 -12.11
CA ILE A 581 20.60 -2.71 -12.32
C ILE A 581 21.00 -2.54 -13.78
N PRO A 582 20.40 -1.58 -14.52
CA PRO A 582 20.86 -1.21 -15.86
C PRO A 582 22.33 -0.76 -15.83
N ASN A 583 23.17 -1.44 -16.61
CA ASN A 583 24.63 -1.26 -16.57
C ASN A 583 25.20 -0.64 -17.86
N GLN A 584 24.36 -0.38 -18.86
CA GLN A 584 24.74 0.32 -20.09
C GLN A 584 23.80 1.48 -20.44
N ALA A 585 24.40 2.59 -20.89
CA ALA A 585 23.71 3.70 -21.55
C ALA A 585 23.85 3.58 -23.05
N VAL A 586 22.83 4.05 -23.76
CA VAL A 586 22.86 4.12 -25.21
C VAL A 586 22.79 5.56 -25.63
N LEU A 587 23.75 6.00 -26.43
CA LEU A 587 23.82 7.34 -26.98
C LEU A 587 23.37 7.30 -28.45
N SER A 588 22.48 8.22 -28.79
CA SER A 588 21.99 8.42 -30.16
C SER A 588 23.15 8.75 -31.10
N ALA A 589 23.24 8.04 -32.22
CA ALA A 589 24.20 8.38 -33.28
C ALA A 589 23.92 9.73 -33.95
N VAL A 590 22.68 10.24 -33.85
CA VAL A 590 22.24 11.48 -34.49
C VAL A 590 22.43 12.67 -33.55
N THR A 591 22.05 12.54 -32.28
CA THR A 591 22.05 13.67 -31.34
C THR A 591 23.22 13.64 -30.37
N GLY A 592 23.92 12.52 -30.23
CA GLY A 592 24.95 12.30 -29.21
C GLY A 592 24.42 12.19 -27.78
N LYS A 593 23.11 12.38 -27.56
CA LYS A 593 22.48 12.33 -26.24
C LYS A 593 22.11 10.90 -25.85
N ALA A 594 22.09 10.63 -24.55
CA ALA A 594 21.56 9.38 -24.01
C ALA A 594 20.09 9.21 -24.37
N TRP A 595 19.70 7.99 -24.72
CA TRP A 595 18.32 7.63 -24.96
C TRP A 595 17.50 7.74 -23.68
N SER A 596 16.29 8.29 -23.82
CA SER A 596 15.34 8.34 -22.72
C SER A 596 14.93 6.94 -22.28
N VAL A 597 14.75 6.78 -20.97
CA VAL A 597 14.17 5.58 -20.36
C VAL A 597 12.68 5.44 -20.62
N SER A 598 11.99 6.44 -21.17
CA SER A 598 10.54 6.40 -21.44
C SER A 598 10.13 5.62 -22.70
N GLY A 599 11.06 4.89 -23.34
CA GLY A 599 10.77 4.20 -24.59
C GLY A 599 10.72 5.12 -25.83
N VAL A 600 10.24 4.56 -26.93
CA VAL A 600 10.21 5.14 -28.26
C VAL A 600 8.80 5.63 -28.57
N GLU A 601 8.66 6.94 -28.66
CA GLU A 601 7.43 7.53 -29.18
C GLU A 601 7.23 7.17 -30.67
N PRO A 602 6.04 6.75 -31.11
CA PRO A 602 5.75 6.53 -32.52
C PRO A 602 5.76 7.87 -33.29
N HIS A 603 5.96 7.84 -34.61
CA HIS A 603 5.69 9.03 -35.43
C HIS A 603 4.19 9.28 -35.59
N ILE A 604 3.41 8.19 -35.57
CA ILE A 604 1.97 8.20 -35.74
C ILE A 604 1.38 7.33 -34.63
N ALA A 605 0.77 7.99 -33.66
CA ALA A 605 0.11 7.33 -32.55
C ALA A 605 -1.14 6.57 -33.07
N ALA A 606 -1.25 5.31 -32.69
CA ALA A 606 -2.40 4.44 -32.95
C ALA A 606 -2.44 3.34 -31.90
N GLN A 607 -3.62 2.81 -31.58
CA GLN A 607 -3.71 1.61 -30.76
C GLN A 607 -2.98 0.45 -31.45
N ALA A 608 -2.31 -0.41 -30.67
CA ALA A 608 -1.52 -1.50 -31.23
C ALA A 608 -2.35 -2.40 -32.15
N SER A 609 -3.62 -2.66 -31.82
CA SER A 609 -4.58 -3.40 -32.65
C SER A 609 -4.81 -2.77 -34.03
N ASP A 610 -4.80 -1.44 -34.12
CA ASP A 610 -5.08 -0.68 -35.34
C ASP A 610 -3.84 -0.29 -36.14
N ALA A 611 -2.64 -0.41 -35.56
CA ALA A 611 -1.40 0.07 -36.17
C ALA A 611 -1.15 -0.47 -37.59
N LEU A 612 -1.47 -1.75 -37.83
CA LEU A 612 -1.35 -2.38 -39.15
C LEU A 612 -2.30 -1.73 -40.18
N ASN A 613 -3.55 -1.50 -39.79
CA ASN A 613 -4.55 -0.86 -40.64
C ASN A 613 -4.13 0.59 -40.98
N VAL A 614 -3.59 1.31 -40.00
CA VAL A 614 -3.06 2.67 -40.20
C VAL A 614 -1.90 2.67 -41.19
N ALA A 615 -0.95 1.75 -41.03
CA ALA A 615 0.17 1.60 -41.97
C ALA A 615 -0.32 1.34 -43.41
N GLN A 616 -1.25 0.40 -43.60
CA GLN A 616 -1.81 0.08 -44.91
C GLN A 616 -2.50 1.29 -45.57
N LYS A 617 -3.27 2.08 -44.80
CA LYS A 617 -3.92 3.31 -45.29
C LYS A 617 -2.90 4.37 -45.74
N ILE A 618 -1.78 4.50 -45.04
CA ILE A 618 -0.71 5.43 -45.41
C ILE A 618 -0.04 4.99 -46.70
N ILE A 619 0.26 3.69 -46.81
CA ILE A 619 0.89 3.10 -47.99
C ILE A 619 -0.01 3.27 -49.23
N SER A 620 -1.30 2.97 -49.12
CA SER A 620 -2.25 3.14 -50.23
C SER A 620 -2.35 4.60 -50.68
N SER A 621 -2.43 5.54 -49.72
CA SER A 621 -2.51 6.97 -49.98
C SER A 621 -1.25 7.51 -50.68
N LYS A 622 -0.06 7.08 -50.24
CA LYS A 622 1.22 7.43 -50.90
C LYS A 622 1.25 6.95 -52.35
N ARG A 623 0.80 5.71 -52.60
CA ARG A 623 0.76 5.13 -53.94
C ARG A 623 -0.19 5.86 -54.88
N GLN A 624 -1.38 6.22 -54.40
CA GLN A 624 -2.31 7.06 -55.17
C GLN A 624 -1.68 8.41 -55.54
N LYS A 625 -1.03 9.10 -54.60
CA LYS A 625 -0.33 10.36 -54.89
C LYS A 625 0.80 10.20 -55.89
N LYS A 626 1.56 9.10 -55.84
CA LYS A 626 2.61 8.81 -56.82
C LYS A 626 2.02 8.58 -58.21
N LYS A 627 0.95 7.79 -58.31
CA LYS A 627 0.24 7.53 -59.57
C LYS A 627 -0.34 8.81 -60.19
N ILE A 628 -0.84 9.75 -59.38
CA ILE A 628 -1.34 11.06 -59.84
C ILE A 628 -0.20 11.97 -60.34
N ARG A 629 1.03 11.82 -59.82
CA ARG A 629 2.20 12.62 -60.25
C ARG A 629 2.88 12.06 -61.51
N GLU A 630 2.63 10.80 -61.85
CA GLU A 630 3.19 10.11 -63.03
C GLU A 630 2.25 10.19 -64.24
N ILE A 631 1.01 10.66 -64.05
CA ILE A 631 0.07 11.08 -65.09
C ILE A 631 0.24 12.58 -65.29
#